data_AF-A0A5J4SYH4-F1
#
_entry.id   AF-A0A5J4SYH4-F1
#
_cell.length_a   1.000
_cell.length_b   1.000
_cell.length_c   1.000
_cell.angle_alpha   90.00
_cell.angle_beta   90.00
_cell.angle_gamma   90.00
#
_symmetry.space_group_name_H-M   'P 1'
#
loop_
_entity.id
_entity.type
_entity.pdbx_description
1 polymer ?
#
loop_
_entity_poly.entity_id
_entity_poly.type
_entity_poly.pdbx_seq_one_letter_code
_entity_poly.pdbx_strand_id
1 'polypeptide(L)'
;MKKELLVLFMIFSVVSLPAQEIKNLFVTMPDTLVPLLTSVNRADFVDFLESNMRARVKNKFENLSEMTDLTSDYIRLQMTSRSTLQMKLLAINDTTKVICTVSTACAPECDSYIRFFATDWKELPGRDYLTLLPKPDDFFIPPDSTYISEYDSMCAQMDMVLLKADLSKTDTTLSFTFTTPRYMGEEALHTWKEYLREVIVYEWKGGMFRFVK
;
A
#
# COMPACT_ATOMS: atom_id res chain seq x y z
N MET A 1 34.89 0.13 55.05
CA MET A 1 33.79 -0.86 54.89
C MET A 1 32.50 -0.07 55.01
N LYS A 2 31.58 0.03 54.06
CA LYS A 2 31.29 -0.75 52.85
C LYS A 2 30.96 0.20 51.70
N LYS A 3 31.53 -0.11 50.53
CA LYS A 3 31.18 0.47 49.23
C LYS A 3 29.85 -0.17 48.82
N GLU A 4 28.75 0.57 48.85
CA GLU A 4 27.54 0.14 48.15
C GLU A 4 27.37 1.05 46.94
N LEU A 5 27.94 0.53 45.85
CA LEU A 5 27.91 1.03 44.49
C LEU A 5 26.48 0.88 43.97
N LEU A 6 25.67 1.93 44.10
CA LEU A 6 24.34 1.97 43.50
C LEU A 6 24.48 2.25 42.00
N VAL A 7 24.84 1.22 41.23
CA VAL A 7 24.82 1.24 39.77
C VAL A 7 23.37 1.31 39.33
N LEU A 8 22.92 2.52 39.03
CA LEU A 8 21.65 2.76 38.35
C LEU A 8 21.75 2.14 36.95
N PHE A 9 21.25 0.92 36.81
CA PHE A 9 21.12 0.23 35.54
C PHE A 9 20.03 0.94 34.72
N MET A 10 20.40 2.04 34.07
CA MET A 10 19.57 2.74 33.11
C MET A 10 19.56 1.89 31.84
N ILE A 11 18.70 0.86 31.82
CA ILE A 11 18.34 0.15 30.59
C ILE A 11 17.57 1.16 29.75
N PHE A 12 18.29 1.96 28.97
CA PHE A 12 17.73 2.61 27.80
C PHE A 12 17.33 1.48 26.86
N SER A 13 16.05 1.12 26.89
CA SER A 13 15.41 0.29 25.88
C SER A 13 15.50 1.04 24.55
N VAL A 14 16.58 0.81 23.80
CA VAL A 14 16.71 1.16 22.39
C VAL A 14 15.81 0.23 21.59
N VAL A 15 14.50 0.48 21.64
CA VAL A 15 13.51 -0.19 20.79
C VAL A 15 12.59 0.87 20.19
N SER A 16 13.15 1.75 19.37
CA SER A 16 12.36 2.73 18.58
C SER A 16 12.97 3.09 17.22
N LEU A 17 14.05 2.41 16.80
CA LEU A 17 14.72 2.66 15.53
C LEU A 17 13.83 2.56 14.28
N PRO A 18 12.96 1.54 14.10
CA PRO A 18 12.27 1.37 12.82
C PRO A 18 11.17 2.42 12.61
N ALA A 19 10.44 2.81 13.67
CA ALA A 19 9.43 3.86 13.58
C ALA A 19 10.00 5.24 13.24
N GLN A 20 11.25 5.52 13.64
CA GLN A 20 11.90 6.77 13.27
C GLN A 20 12.26 6.81 11.78
N GLU A 21 12.61 5.66 11.20
CA GLU A 21 13.07 5.56 9.82
C GLU A 21 11.95 5.89 8.82
N ILE A 22 10.79 5.24 8.91
CA ILE A 22 9.72 5.50 7.95
C ILE A 22 9.17 6.92 8.05
N LYS A 23 9.10 7.49 9.26
CA LYS A 23 8.72 8.89 9.47
C LYS A 23 9.69 9.83 8.77
N ASN A 24 10.99 9.62 8.95
CA ASN A 24 12.02 10.42 8.29
C ASN A 24 11.94 10.29 6.76
N LEU A 25 11.80 9.07 6.24
CA LEU A 25 11.60 8.83 4.81
C LEU A 25 10.39 9.61 4.30
N PHE A 26 9.25 9.53 4.99
CA PHE A 26 8.03 10.24 4.61
C PHE A 26 8.20 11.76 4.59
N VAL A 27 8.78 12.36 5.64
CA VAL A 27 9.01 13.81 5.71
C VAL A 27 9.95 14.29 4.60
N THR A 28 11.00 13.50 4.31
CA THR A 28 12.00 13.81 3.29
C THR A 28 11.58 13.43 1.86
N MET A 29 10.39 12.83 1.68
CA MET A 29 9.84 12.51 0.37
C MET A 29 9.79 13.77 -0.52
N PRO A 30 10.29 13.72 -1.77
CA PRO A 30 10.20 14.85 -2.69
C PRO A 30 8.74 15.24 -2.99
N ASP A 31 8.48 16.55 -3.05
CA ASP A 31 7.17 17.11 -3.41
C ASP A 31 6.66 16.64 -4.78
N THR A 32 7.57 16.26 -5.69
CA THR A 32 7.22 15.74 -7.01
C THR A 32 6.53 14.38 -6.96
N LEU A 33 6.76 13.57 -5.91
CA LEU A 33 6.14 12.25 -5.76
C LEU A 33 4.72 12.33 -5.21
N VAL A 34 4.45 13.36 -4.39
CA VAL A 34 3.13 13.63 -3.81
C VAL A 34 2.80 15.13 -3.93
N PRO A 35 2.44 15.60 -5.15
CA PRO A 35 2.29 17.03 -5.44
C PRO A 35 1.27 17.73 -4.55
N LEU A 36 0.28 16.98 -4.05
CA LEU A 36 -0.81 17.48 -3.22
C LEU A 36 -0.34 17.97 -1.85
N LEU A 37 0.77 17.46 -1.32
CA LEU A 37 1.28 17.75 0.02
C LEU A 37 2.59 18.53 -0.05
N THR A 38 2.74 19.53 0.82
CA THR A 38 4.04 20.18 1.07
C THR A 38 4.89 19.36 2.05
N SER A 39 6.18 19.67 2.13
CA SER A 39 7.04 19.13 3.20
C SER A 39 6.52 19.47 4.61
N VAL A 40 5.94 20.67 4.78
CA VAL A 40 5.30 21.09 6.04
C VAL A 40 4.11 20.19 6.36
N ASN A 41 3.22 19.94 5.40
CA ASN A 41 2.10 19.01 5.60
C ASN A 41 2.57 17.62 6.04
N ARG A 42 3.67 17.11 5.46
CA ARG A 42 4.20 15.79 5.81
C ARG A 42 4.76 15.76 7.23
N ALA A 43 5.45 16.83 7.67
CA ALA A 43 5.90 16.98 9.05
C ALA A 43 4.72 17.06 10.03
N ASP A 44 3.72 17.91 9.75
CA ASP A 44 2.55 18.09 10.61
C ASP A 44 1.79 16.78 10.86
N PHE A 45 1.68 15.91 9.84
CA PHE A 45 1.05 14.60 10.02
C PHE A 45 1.74 13.74 11.08
N VAL A 46 3.08 13.73 11.09
CA VAL A 46 3.87 12.96 12.04
C VAL A 46 3.68 13.53 13.44
N ASP A 47 3.79 14.85 13.59
CA ASP A 47 3.64 15.54 14.87
C ASP A 47 2.24 15.32 15.50
N PHE A 48 1.19 15.37 14.67
CA PHE A 48 -0.18 15.13 15.14
C PHE A 48 -0.39 13.69 15.62
N LEU A 49 0.09 12.69 14.89
CA LEU A 49 -0.08 11.29 15.31
C LEU A 49 0.74 10.95 16.55
N GLU A 50 1.96 11.48 16.67
CA GLU A 50 2.77 11.34 17.89
C GLU A 50 2.10 11.98 19.11
N SER A 51 1.31 13.03 18.87
CA SER A 51 0.51 13.71 19.91
C SER A 51 -0.84 13.04 20.19
N ASN A 52 -1.11 11.84 19.65
CA ASN A 52 -2.43 11.17 19.69
C ASN A 52 -3.58 12.05 19.17
N MET A 53 -3.28 13.02 18.31
CA MET A 53 -4.26 13.86 17.65
C MET A 53 -4.65 13.26 16.31
N ARG A 54 -5.84 13.63 15.84
CA ARG A 54 -6.27 13.28 14.49
C ARG A 54 -5.39 14.01 13.48
N ALA A 55 -4.52 13.29 12.79
CA ALA A 55 -3.55 13.86 11.87
C ALA A 55 -4.20 14.29 10.55
N ARG A 56 -4.70 15.53 10.54
CA ARG A 56 -5.33 16.17 9.39
C ARG A 56 -4.62 17.46 9.04
N VAL A 57 -4.36 17.65 7.76
CA VAL A 57 -3.75 18.88 7.23
C VAL A 57 -4.59 19.39 6.07
N LYS A 58 -4.47 20.69 5.80
CA LYS A 58 -4.92 21.25 4.53
C LYS A 58 -3.85 21.04 3.47
N ASN A 59 -4.24 20.42 2.36
CA ASN A 59 -3.36 20.21 1.22
C ASN A 59 -3.25 21.48 0.35
N LYS A 60 -2.44 21.43 -0.72
CA LYS A 60 -2.21 22.60 -1.60
C LYS A 60 -3.47 23.18 -2.25
N PHE A 61 -4.58 22.44 -2.28
CA PHE A 61 -5.88 22.92 -2.76
C PHE A 61 -6.86 23.25 -1.62
N GLU A 62 -6.37 23.47 -0.41
CA GLU A 62 -7.15 23.79 0.81
C GLU A 62 -8.16 22.70 1.24
N ASN A 63 -8.10 21.53 0.61
CA ASN A 63 -8.91 20.37 1.00
C ASN A 63 -8.22 19.59 2.13
N LEU A 64 -9.00 18.84 2.91
CA LEU A 64 -8.46 18.02 3.99
C LEU A 64 -7.83 16.74 3.45
N SER A 65 -6.62 16.46 3.92
CA SER A 65 -5.97 15.15 3.82
C SER A 65 -5.71 14.62 5.23
N GLU A 66 -5.75 13.29 5.41
CA GLU A 66 -5.69 12.64 6.73
C GLU A 66 -4.71 11.48 6.72
N MET A 67 -3.79 11.42 7.68
CA MET A 67 -3.00 10.22 7.95
C MET A 67 -3.78 9.33 8.90
N THR A 68 -4.23 8.18 8.41
CA THR A 68 -5.08 7.25 9.16
C THR A 68 -4.26 6.22 9.91
N ASP A 69 -3.07 5.89 9.40
CA ASP A 69 -2.20 4.87 9.96
C ASP A 69 -0.73 5.27 9.85
N LEU A 70 -0.02 5.06 10.94
CA LEU A 70 1.44 5.14 11.03
C LEU A 70 1.92 4.02 11.95
N THR A 71 2.83 3.20 11.44
CA THR A 71 3.49 2.11 12.16
C THR A 71 4.99 2.20 11.94
N SER A 72 5.76 1.20 12.36
CA SER A 72 7.20 1.19 12.17
C SER A 72 7.65 1.07 10.71
N ASP A 73 6.82 0.50 9.85
CA ASP A 73 7.15 0.18 8.46
C ASP A 73 6.02 0.50 7.48
N TYR A 74 4.89 1.06 7.94
CA TYR A 74 3.75 1.38 7.08
C TYR A 74 3.10 2.73 7.41
N ILE A 75 2.67 3.44 6.36
CA ILE A 75 1.90 4.68 6.40
C ILE A 75 0.67 4.55 5.48
N ARG A 76 -0.47 5.09 5.92
CA ARG A 76 -1.67 5.31 5.09
C ARG A 76 -2.15 6.75 5.18
N LEU A 77 -2.36 7.34 4.01
CA LEU A 77 -2.97 8.65 3.83
C LEU A 77 -4.27 8.53 3.04
N GLN A 78 -5.32 9.18 3.54
CA GLN A 78 -6.44 9.63 2.74
C GLN A 78 -6.06 10.97 2.09
N MET A 79 -5.77 10.96 0.80
CA MET A 79 -5.28 12.12 0.06
C MET A 79 -6.41 13.09 -0.30
N THR A 80 -7.51 12.54 -0.81
CA THR A 80 -8.78 13.24 -1.09
C THR A 80 -9.94 12.34 -0.73
N SER A 81 -11.20 12.73 -0.94
CA SER A 81 -12.35 11.83 -0.77
C SER A 81 -12.36 10.62 -1.73
N ARG A 82 -11.51 10.64 -2.78
CA ARG A 82 -11.46 9.63 -3.85
C ARG A 82 -10.07 9.03 -4.08
N SER A 83 -9.08 9.37 -3.26
CA SER A 83 -7.71 8.87 -3.45
C SER A 83 -6.98 8.61 -2.14
N THR A 84 -6.10 7.61 -2.17
CA THR A 84 -5.26 7.21 -1.04
C THR A 84 -3.82 7.01 -1.47
N LEU A 85 -2.90 7.20 -0.52
CA LEU A 85 -1.50 6.82 -0.65
C LEU A 85 -1.15 5.87 0.49
N GLN A 86 -0.59 4.72 0.16
CA GLN A 86 0.02 3.80 1.11
C GLN A 86 1.52 3.73 0.84
N MET A 87 2.31 3.62 1.90
CA MET A 87 3.75 3.46 1.83
C MET A 87 4.16 2.35 2.78
N LYS A 88 5.02 1.43 2.34
CA LYS A 88 5.58 0.36 3.16
C LYS A 88 7.09 0.22 2.95
N LEU A 89 7.83 0.09 4.04
CA LEU A 89 9.27 -0.13 4.04
C LEU A 89 9.54 -1.64 4.12
N LEU A 90 10.15 -2.20 3.09
CA LEU A 90 10.34 -3.64 2.90
C LEU A 90 11.83 -3.99 2.94
N ALA A 91 12.21 -4.97 3.77
CA ALA A 91 13.59 -5.42 3.86
C ALA A 91 13.94 -6.40 2.73
N ILE A 92 14.99 -6.10 1.95
CA ILE A 92 15.58 -7.07 0.99
C ILE A 92 16.50 -8.02 1.74
N ASN A 93 17.28 -7.47 2.67
CA ASN A 93 18.20 -8.16 3.58
C ASN A 93 18.39 -7.30 4.84
N ASP A 94 19.28 -7.71 5.75
CA ASP A 94 19.49 -7.05 7.05
C ASP A 94 19.88 -5.57 6.96
N THR A 95 20.45 -5.13 5.84
CA THR A 95 21.00 -3.77 5.66
C THR A 95 20.30 -2.96 4.58
N THR A 96 19.60 -3.63 3.66
CA THR A 96 19.00 -3.00 2.48
C THR A 96 17.48 -3.06 2.56
N LYS A 97 16.85 -1.90 2.41
CA LYS A 97 15.39 -1.77 2.37
C LYS A 97 14.97 -1.00 1.12
N VAL A 98 13.73 -1.24 0.71
CA VAL A 98 13.07 -0.50 -0.37
C VAL A 98 11.73 0.02 0.10
N ILE A 99 11.32 1.14 -0.48
CA ILE A 99 10.03 1.76 -0.23
C ILE A 99 9.09 1.28 -1.33
N CYS A 100 7.99 0.63 -0.95
CA CYS A 100 6.86 0.37 -1.84
C CYS A 100 5.79 1.43 -1.58
N THR A 101 5.28 2.06 -2.63
CA THR A 101 4.13 2.96 -2.53
C THR A 101 2.99 2.45 -3.39
N VAL A 102 1.76 2.54 -2.88
CA VAL A 102 0.53 2.27 -3.62
C VAL A 102 -0.30 3.55 -3.63
N SER A 103 -0.50 4.12 -4.81
CA SER A 103 -1.37 5.27 -5.04
C SER A 103 -2.67 4.78 -5.66
N THR A 104 -3.80 5.05 -5.02
CA THR A 104 -5.11 4.56 -5.49
C THR A 104 -6.02 5.74 -5.78
N ALA A 105 -6.70 5.71 -6.92
CA ALA A 105 -7.77 6.64 -7.27
C ALA A 105 -9.06 5.86 -7.55
N CYS A 106 -10.22 6.42 -7.18
CA CYS A 106 -11.51 5.75 -7.34
C CYS A 106 -12.54 6.64 -8.04
N ALA A 107 -12.99 6.25 -9.23
CA ALA A 107 -14.07 6.92 -9.97
C ALA A 107 -14.63 6.05 -11.14
N PRO A 108 -15.79 5.38 -11.00
CA PRO A 108 -16.45 4.96 -9.76
C PRO A 108 -15.67 3.84 -9.05
N GLU A 109 -15.00 3.00 -9.83
CA GLU A 109 -14.15 1.91 -9.34
C GLU A 109 -12.73 2.37 -9.08
N CYS A 110 -12.04 1.62 -8.22
CA CYS A 110 -10.68 1.93 -7.81
C CYS A 110 -9.65 1.23 -8.70
N ASP A 111 -8.59 1.96 -9.02
CA ASP A 111 -7.38 1.44 -9.63
C ASP A 111 -6.15 1.96 -8.91
N SER A 112 -5.11 1.14 -8.85
CA SER A 112 -3.91 1.38 -8.05
C SER A 112 -2.65 1.35 -8.89
N TYR A 113 -1.79 2.33 -8.64
CA TYR A 113 -0.45 2.39 -9.21
C TYR A 113 0.60 2.11 -8.14
N ILE A 114 1.48 1.15 -8.43
CA ILE A 114 2.51 0.67 -7.52
C ILE A 114 3.88 1.12 -8.01
N ARG A 115 4.67 1.72 -7.12
CA ARG A 115 6.04 2.15 -7.39
C ARG A 115 6.98 1.71 -6.29
N PHE A 116 8.24 1.52 -6.66
CA PHE A 116 9.32 1.15 -5.75
C PHE A 116 10.41 2.21 -5.77
N PHE A 117 10.97 2.51 -4.60
CA PHE A 117 12.04 3.49 -4.46
C PHE A 117 13.12 2.96 -3.52
N ALA A 118 14.36 3.41 -3.73
CA ALA A 118 15.39 3.32 -2.71
C ALA A 118 15.07 4.31 -1.57
N THR A 119 15.77 4.19 -0.44
CA THR A 119 15.57 5.06 0.73
C THR A 119 16.00 6.51 0.51
N ASP A 120 16.69 6.80 -0.59
CA ASP A 120 17.00 8.15 -1.08
C ASP A 120 15.95 8.69 -2.08
N TRP A 121 14.80 8.01 -2.20
CA TRP A 121 13.71 8.33 -3.13
C TRP A 121 14.03 8.20 -4.62
N LYS A 122 15.15 7.55 -4.99
CA LYS A 122 15.40 7.16 -6.37
C LYS A 122 14.42 6.05 -6.77
N GLU A 123 13.65 6.27 -7.83
CA GLU A 123 12.73 5.27 -8.38
C GLU A 123 13.50 4.06 -8.91
N LEU A 124 12.97 2.87 -8.59
CA LEU A 124 13.53 1.59 -8.96
C LEU A 124 12.61 0.87 -9.96
N PRO A 125 13.15 -0.02 -10.82
CA PRO A 125 12.33 -0.75 -11.78
C PRO A 125 11.34 -1.69 -11.05
N GLY A 126 10.04 -1.43 -11.17
CA GLY A 126 9.02 -2.20 -10.44
C GLY A 126 9.05 -3.70 -10.71
N ARG A 127 9.44 -4.12 -11.93
CA ARG A 127 9.57 -5.54 -12.32
C ARG A 127 10.56 -6.35 -11.48
N ASP A 128 11.52 -5.68 -10.86
CA ASP A 128 12.54 -6.31 -10.01
C ASP A 128 11.94 -6.73 -8.66
N TYR A 129 10.83 -6.08 -8.26
CA TYR A 129 10.16 -6.27 -6.96
C TYR A 129 8.76 -6.84 -7.08
N LEU A 130 8.12 -6.71 -8.23
CA LEU A 130 6.81 -7.23 -8.57
C LEU A 130 6.81 -7.61 -10.06
N THR A 131 7.23 -8.83 -10.34
CA THR A 131 7.51 -9.27 -11.72
C THR A 131 6.24 -9.38 -12.57
N LEU A 132 5.13 -9.79 -11.95
CA LEU A 132 3.85 -9.96 -12.62
C LEU A 132 2.75 -9.38 -11.75
N LEU A 133 1.91 -8.55 -12.35
CA LEU A 133 0.61 -8.20 -11.79
C LEU A 133 -0.37 -9.35 -12.06
N PRO A 134 -1.35 -9.57 -11.18
CA PRO A 134 -2.46 -10.47 -11.47
C PRO A 134 -3.16 -10.10 -12.78
N LYS A 135 -3.38 -11.08 -13.63
CA LYS A 135 -4.19 -10.95 -14.84
C LYS A 135 -5.65 -11.23 -14.51
N PRO A 136 -6.62 -10.79 -15.34
CA PRO A 136 -8.03 -11.12 -15.16
C PRO A 136 -8.23 -12.62 -14.86
N ASP A 137 -7.65 -13.51 -15.66
CA ASP A 137 -7.75 -14.96 -15.52
C ASP A 137 -7.34 -15.48 -14.13
N ASP A 138 -6.39 -14.82 -13.44
CA ASP A 138 -5.98 -15.22 -12.09
C ASP A 138 -7.10 -15.03 -11.06
N PHE A 139 -8.04 -14.12 -11.33
CA PHE A 139 -9.22 -13.87 -10.49
C PHE A 139 -10.41 -14.73 -10.84
N PHE A 140 -10.37 -15.50 -11.93
CA PHE A 140 -11.46 -16.39 -12.28
C PHE A 140 -11.19 -17.81 -11.80
N ILE A 141 -12.20 -18.39 -11.16
CA ILE A 141 -12.28 -19.83 -10.96
C ILE A 141 -12.64 -20.41 -12.34
N PRO A 142 -11.83 -21.30 -12.93
CA PRO A 142 -12.11 -21.84 -14.25
C PRO A 142 -13.53 -22.41 -14.28
N PRO A 143 -14.42 -21.92 -15.17
CA PRO A 143 -15.74 -22.50 -15.29
C PRO A 143 -15.63 -23.95 -15.77
N ASP A 144 -16.56 -24.80 -15.33
CA ASP A 144 -16.80 -26.07 -16.03
C ASP A 144 -17.07 -25.78 -17.52
N SER A 145 -16.81 -26.75 -18.40
CA SER A 145 -16.89 -26.58 -19.85
C SER A 145 -18.22 -25.99 -20.36
N THR A 146 -19.27 -26.06 -19.55
CA THR A 146 -20.60 -25.50 -19.78
C THR A 146 -20.64 -23.96 -19.81
N TYR A 147 -19.74 -23.24 -19.13
CA TYR A 147 -19.81 -21.77 -19.01
C TYR A 147 -18.65 -21.02 -19.70
N ILE A 148 -17.86 -21.72 -20.53
CA ILE A 148 -16.73 -21.12 -21.26
C ILE A 148 -17.19 -20.01 -22.22
N SER A 149 -18.32 -20.19 -22.91
CA SER A 149 -18.85 -19.19 -23.85
C SER A 149 -19.25 -17.89 -23.16
N GLU A 150 -19.89 -17.99 -22.00
CA GLU A 150 -20.34 -16.86 -21.21
C GLU A 150 -19.15 -16.12 -20.59
N TYR A 151 -18.12 -16.86 -20.15
CA TYR A 151 -16.85 -16.31 -19.70
C TYR A 151 -16.14 -15.52 -20.81
N ASP A 152 -15.99 -16.11 -22.00
CA ASP A 152 -15.35 -15.45 -23.15
C ASP A 152 -16.11 -14.17 -23.56
N SER A 153 -17.44 -14.22 -23.56
CA SER A 153 -18.30 -13.06 -23.84
C SER A 153 -18.13 -11.94 -22.82
N MET A 154 -17.99 -12.28 -21.54
CA MET A 154 -17.73 -11.31 -20.48
C MET A 154 -16.33 -10.72 -20.59
N CYS A 155 -15.29 -11.55 -20.79
CA CYS A 155 -13.93 -11.08 -21.01
C CYS A 155 -13.84 -10.14 -22.24
N ALA A 156 -14.61 -10.43 -23.30
CA ALA A 156 -14.68 -9.55 -24.47
C ALA A 156 -15.35 -8.19 -24.19
N GLN A 157 -16.18 -8.08 -23.14
CA GLN A 157 -16.82 -6.83 -22.74
C GLN A 157 -15.95 -5.99 -21.78
N MET A 158 -14.86 -6.55 -21.26
CA MET A 158 -13.91 -5.82 -20.41
C MET A 158 -13.01 -4.92 -21.25
N ASP A 159 -13.32 -3.63 -21.30
CA ASP A 159 -12.52 -2.61 -21.97
C ASP A 159 -11.32 -2.13 -21.14
N MET A 160 -11.41 -2.24 -19.81
CA MET A 160 -10.37 -1.83 -18.86
C MET A 160 -10.17 -2.85 -17.74
N VAL A 161 -8.91 -3.14 -17.44
CA VAL A 161 -8.52 -3.94 -16.26
C VAL A 161 -8.18 -2.99 -15.13
N LEU A 162 -9.02 -2.96 -14.09
CA LEU A 162 -8.87 -2.13 -12.90
C LEU A 162 -8.53 -3.04 -11.72
N LEU A 163 -7.46 -2.69 -11.01
CA LEU A 163 -6.97 -3.45 -9.87
C LEU A 163 -6.73 -2.52 -8.69
N LYS A 164 -7.47 -2.75 -7.61
CA LYS A 164 -7.16 -2.08 -6.34
C LYS A 164 -6.12 -2.88 -5.59
N ALA A 165 -4.99 -2.26 -5.30
CA ALA A 165 -3.93 -2.82 -4.48
C ALA A 165 -3.98 -2.27 -3.05
N ASP A 166 -3.72 -3.12 -2.06
CA ASP A 166 -3.64 -2.74 -0.65
C ASP A 166 -2.42 -3.42 0.01
N LEU A 167 -1.53 -2.60 0.57
CA LEU A 167 -0.43 -3.04 1.41
C LEU A 167 -0.96 -3.35 2.82
N SER A 168 -0.54 -4.48 3.38
CA SER A 168 -0.88 -4.82 4.75
C SER A 168 -0.17 -3.90 5.75
N LYS A 169 -0.93 -3.46 6.75
CA LYS A 169 -0.41 -2.72 7.92
C LYS A 169 0.36 -3.63 8.87
N THR A 170 0.03 -4.93 8.92
CA THR A 170 0.47 -5.85 9.99
C THR A 170 1.56 -6.82 9.55
N ASP A 171 1.62 -7.14 8.26
CA ASP A 171 2.54 -8.10 7.69
C ASP A 171 3.09 -7.58 6.36
N THR A 172 3.91 -8.37 5.69
CA THR A 172 4.57 -7.98 4.44
C THR A 172 3.83 -8.51 3.19
N THR A 173 2.50 -8.41 3.20
CA THR A 173 1.68 -8.77 2.04
C THR A 173 1.16 -7.56 1.26
N LEU A 174 0.89 -7.81 -0.01
CA LEU A 174 0.24 -6.91 -0.96
C LEU A 174 -0.92 -7.67 -1.57
N SER A 175 -2.14 -7.17 -1.37
CA SER A 175 -3.34 -7.78 -1.92
C SER A 175 -3.85 -6.99 -3.12
N PHE A 176 -4.50 -7.69 -4.04
CA PHE A 176 -5.15 -7.14 -5.22
C PHE A 176 -6.61 -7.56 -5.23
N THR A 177 -7.50 -6.59 -5.41
CA THR A 177 -8.93 -6.80 -5.65
C THR A 177 -9.23 -6.45 -7.10
N PHE A 178 -9.89 -7.35 -7.81
CA PHE A 178 -10.34 -7.10 -9.18
C PHE A 178 -11.62 -6.27 -9.19
N THR A 179 -11.51 -5.01 -9.63
CA THR A 179 -12.61 -4.04 -9.57
C THR A 179 -13.35 -3.89 -10.90
N THR A 180 -12.79 -4.38 -12.02
CA THR A 180 -13.46 -4.35 -13.34
C THR A 180 -14.88 -4.90 -13.35
N PRO A 181 -15.22 -6.04 -12.71
CA PRO A 181 -16.58 -6.57 -12.76
C PRO A 181 -17.63 -5.61 -12.18
N ARG A 182 -17.23 -4.74 -11.24
CA ARG A 182 -18.11 -3.74 -10.63
C ARG A 182 -18.36 -2.54 -11.55
N TYR A 183 -17.38 -2.21 -12.39
CA TYR A 183 -17.52 -1.20 -13.44
C TYR A 183 -18.56 -1.62 -14.50
N MET A 184 -18.68 -2.91 -14.79
CA MET A 184 -19.63 -3.45 -15.78
C MET A 184 -21.09 -3.42 -15.33
N GLY A 185 -21.36 -3.10 -14.06
CA GLY A 185 -22.70 -2.99 -13.49
C GLY A 185 -23.10 -4.16 -12.58
N GLU A 186 -24.11 -3.92 -11.73
CA GLU A 186 -24.57 -4.86 -10.69
C GLU A 186 -25.04 -6.21 -11.24
N GLU A 187 -25.66 -6.23 -12.43
CA GLU A 187 -26.14 -7.46 -13.07
C GLU A 187 -25.00 -8.40 -13.45
N ALA A 188 -23.94 -7.84 -14.06
CA ALA A 188 -22.73 -8.59 -14.39
C ALA A 188 -22.04 -9.09 -13.12
N LEU A 189 -21.89 -8.22 -12.11
CA LEU A 189 -21.29 -8.60 -10.84
C LEU A 189 -22.04 -9.73 -10.16
N HIS A 190 -23.38 -9.68 -10.10
CA HIS A 190 -24.19 -10.71 -9.46
C HIS A 190 -24.07 -12.07 -10.17
N THR A 191 -24.06 -12.05 -11.51
CA THR A 191 -23.92 -13.25 -12.33
C THR A 191 -22.59 -13.96 -12.10
N TRP A 192 -21.51 -13.19 -11.95
CA TRP A 192 -20.15 -13.72 -11.95
C TRP A 192 -19.50 -13.82 -10.57
N LYS A 193 -20.15 -13.32 -9.52
CA LYS A 193 -19.59 -13.28 -8.17
C LYS A 193 -19.08 -14.64 -7.69
N GLU A 194 -19.78 -15.73 -8.02
CA GLU A 194 -19.40 -17.09 -7.60
C GLU A 194 -18.16 -17.63 -8.33
N TYR A 195 -17.84 -17.08 -9.51
CA TYR A 195 -16.68 -17.44 -10.32
C TYR A 195 -15.49 -16.50 -10.09
N LEU A 196 -15.66 -15.45 -9.28
CA LEU A 196 -14.65 -14.45 -8.99
C LEU A 196 -13.98 -14.74 -7.66
N ARG A 197 -12.68 -15.01 -7.70
CA ARG A 197 -11.80 -14.85 -6.54
C ARG A 197 -11.72 -13.36 -6.22
N GLU A 198 -12.29 -12.95 -5.09
CA GLU A 198 -12.37 -11.53 -4.74
C GLU A 198 -10.99 -10.88 -4.52
N VAL A 199 -10.02 -11.64 -3.98
CA VAL A 199 -8.70 -11.13 -3.60
C VAL A 199 -7.59 -12.10 -3.98
N ILE A 200 -6.52 -11.57 -4.53
CA ILE A 200 -5.25 -12.25 -4.76
C ILE A 200 -4.19 -11.65 -3.84
N VAL A 201 -3.41 -12.49 -3.16
CA VAL A 201 -2.42 -12.05 -2.18
C VAL A 201 -1.01 -12.41 -2.64
N TYR A 202 -0.11 -11.43 -2.53
CA TYR A 202 1.32 -11.58 -2.75
C TYR A 202 2.04 -11.40 -1.42
N GLU A 203 3.03 -12.23 -1.15
CA GLU A 203 3.90 -12.13 0.02
C GLU A 203 5.28 -11.62 -0.41
N TRP A 204 5.83 -10.69 0.37
CA TRP A 204 7.21 -10.25 0.20
C TRP A 204 8.18 -11.34 0.67
N LYS A 205 8.90 -11.96 -0.29
CA LYS A 205 9.85 -13.03 0.00
C LYS A 205 11.05 -12.99 -0.92
N GLY A 206 12.24 -12.96 -0.33
CA GLY A 206 13.50 -12.92 -1.07
C GLY A 206 13.66 -11.62 -1.87
N GLY A 207 13.23 -10.49 -1.30
CA GLY A 207 13.38 -9.16 -1.89
C GLY A 207 12.36 -8.81 -2.99
N MET A 208 11.26 -9.57 -3.13
CA MET A 208 10.22 -9.31 -4.11
C MET A 208 8.86 -9.85 -3.64
N PHE A 209 7.77 -9.28 -4.14
CA PHE A 209 6.42 -9.82 -3.98
C PHE A 209 6.22 -11.06 -4.86
N ARG A 210 5.73 -12.14 -4.26
CA ARG A 210 5.43 -13.40 -4.94
C ARG A 210 4.01 -13.84 -4.62
N PHE A 211 3.30 -14.32 -5.63
CA PHE A 211 1.94 -14.85 -5.47
C PHE A 211 1.94 -16.01 -4.48
N VAL A 212 1.00 -15.96 -3.51
CA VAL A 212 0.73 -17.04 -2.57
C VAL A 212 -0.45 -17.84 -3.12
N LYS A 213 -0.23 -19.14 -3.39
CA LYS A 213 -1.29 -20.05 -3.86
C LYS A 213 -2.29 -20.36 -2.76
#